data_AF-A0A1B7WEL0-F1
#
_entry.id   AF-A0A1B7WEL0-F1
#
_cell.length_a   1.000
_cell.length_b   1.000
_cell.length_c   1.000
_cell.angle_alpha   90.00
_cell.angle_beta   90.00
_cell.angle_gamma   90.00
#
_symmetry.space_group_name_H-M   'P 1'
#
loop_
_entity.id
_entity.type
_entity.pdbx_description
1 polymer ?
#
loop_
_entity_poly.entity_id
_entity_poly.type
_entity_poly.pdbx_seq_one_letter_code
_entity_poly.pdbx_strand_id
1 'polypeptide(L)'
;MVDAGHPKYTKGAVVINKKGDKFVGVPEQVWNFYIGGYQVCQKWLKDRKGRTLNDDDIQHYQRVVVALKETMELMQLIDDVIPEWPIS
;
A
#
# COMPACT_ATOMS: atom_id res chain seq x y z
N MET A 1 -0.66 -17.70 1.85
CA MET A 1 -0.36 -17.48 3.28
C MET A 1 0.55 -16.26 3.44
N VAL A 2 0.42 -15.49 4.53
CA VAL A 2 1.37 -14.43 4.90
C VAL A 2 2.37 -14.99 5.91
N ASP A 3 3.63 -15.12 5.52
CA ASP A 3 4.64 -15.76 6.37
C ASP A 3 5.26 -14.82 7.40
N ALA A 4 5.85 -15.39 8.45
CA ALA A 4 6.73 -14.64 9.33
C ALA A 4 7.92 -14.03 8.56
N GLY A 5 8.27 -12.79 8.91
CA GLY A 5 9.31 -12.02 8.21
C GLY A 5 8.85 -11.39 6.89
N HIS A 6 7.59 -11.57 6.51
CA HIS A 6 6.91 -10.90 5.40
C HIS A 6 5.78 -10.01 5.97
N PRO A 7 5.27 -9.01 5.22
CA PRO A 7 5.56 -8.68 3.82
C PRO A 7 6.92 -8.00 3.58
N LYS A 8 7.51 -8.18 2.39
CA LYS A 8 8.73 -7.50 1.94
C LYS A 8 8.50 -6.83 0.59
N TYR A 9 8.96 -5.58 0.46
CA TYR A 9 8.88 -4.86 -0.81
C TYR A 9 10.16 -5.04 -1.62
N THR A 10 10.03 -5.32 -2.91
CA THR A 10 11.17 -5.47 -3.83
C THR A 10 10.72 -5.10 -5.24
N LYS A 11 11.30 -4.05 -5.82
CA LYS A 11 11.14 -3.64 -7.23
C LYS A 11 9.66 -3.60 -7.70
N GLY A 12 8.79 -2.87 -7.02
CA GLY A 12 7.38 -2.78 -7.42
C GLY A 12 6.50 -3.96 -6.99
N ALA A 13 7.03 -4.91 -6.23
CA ALA A 13 6.29 -6.07 -5.75
C ALA A 13 6.35 -6.23 -4.23
N VAL A 14 5.24 -6.68 -3.65
CA VAL A 14 5.11 -7.01 -2.22
C VAL A 14 5.04 -8.53 -2.08
N VAL A 15 6.15 -9.14 -1.66
CA VAL A 15 6.24 -10.59 -1.41
C VAL A 15 5.65 -10.90 -0.04
N ILE A 16 4.69 -11.82 0.01
CA ILE A 16 3.95 -12.14 1.23
C ILE A 16 4.37 -13.48 1.87
N ASN A 17 5.10 -14.32 1.16
CA ASN A 17 5.60 -15.59 1.69
C ASN A 17 6.89 -16.07 1.02
N LYS A 18 7.50 -17.10 1.63
CA LYS A 18 8.72 -17.75 1.15
C LYS A 18 8.55 -18.49 -0.17
N LYS A 19 7.32 -18.91 -0.51
CA LYS A 19 6.98 -19.55 -1.79
C LYS A 19 7.07 -18.56 -2.96
N GLY A 20 6.97 -17.26 -2.68
CA GLY A 20 7.10 -16.19 -3.66
C GLY A 20 5.77 -15.60 -4.14
N ASP A 21 4.65 -15.93 -3.51
CA ASP A 21 3.39 -15.25 -3.79
C ASP A 21 3.56 -13.75 -3.45
N LYS A 22 3.08 -12.90 -4.35
CA LYS A 22 3.33 -11.46 -4.28
C LYS A 22 2.26 -10.65 -4.99
N PHE A 23 2.06 -9.43 -4.51
CA PHE A 23 1.33 -8.40 -5.25
C PHE A 23 2.33 -7.65 -6.13
N VAL A 24 2.02 -7.44 -7.41
CA VAL A 24 2.87 -6.72 -8.35
C VAL A 24 2.23 -5.40 -8.73
N GLY A 25 3.04 -4.45 -9.18
CA GLY A 25 2.56 -3.12 -9.59
C GLY A 25 2.15 -2.24 -8.42
N VAL A 26 2.67 -2.51 -7.21
CA VAL A 26 2.46 -1.65 -6.04
C VAL A 26 3.51 -0.54 -6.09
N PRO A 27 3.12 0.73 -6.33
CA PRO A 27 4.08 1.84 -6.34
C PRO A 27 4.77 1.99 -4.99
N GLU A 28 6.04 2.38 -5.00
CA GLU A 28 6.83 2.53 -3.76
C GLU A 28 6.25 3.61 -2.84
N GLN A 29 5.78 4.71 -3.44
CA GLN A 29 5.10 5.78 -2.74
C GLN A 29 3.86 5.28 -1.99
N VAL A 30 3.05 4.42 -2.62
CA VAL A 30 1.86 3.81 -2.00
C VAL A 30 2.26 2.83 -0.88
N TRP A 31 3.30 2.03 -1.10
CA TRP A 31 3.83 1.11 -0.08
C TRP A 31 4.32 1.83 1.17
N ASN A 32 4.96 2.99 0.97
CA ASN A 32 5.51 3.82 2.03
C ASN A 32 4.52 4.87 2.57
N PHE A 33 3.29 4.93 2.06
CA PHE A 33 2.31 5.93 2.46
C PHE A 33 1.80 5.70 3.88
N TYR A 34 1.74 6.78 4.66
CA TYR A 34 1.28 6.78 6.04
C TYR A 34 -0.07 7.47 6.18
N ILE A 35 -0.94 6.91 7.00
CA ILE A 35 -2.11 7.61 7.55
C ILE A 35 -1.99 7.55 9.07
N GLY A 36 -1.80 8.72 9.68
CA GLY A 36 -1.38 8.81 11.08
C GLY A 36 -0.03 8.11 11.29
N GLY A 37 0.04 7.22 12.29
CA GLY A 37 1.27 6.47 12.61
C GLY A 37 1.47 5.16 11.84
N TYR A 38 0.62 4.84 10.85
CA TYR A 38 0.61 3.52 10.21
C TYR A 38 0.91 3.57 8.71
N GLN A 39 1.84 2.71 8.28
CA GLN A 39 1.97 2.35 6.87
C GLN A 39 0.85 1.39 6.50
N VAL A 40 -0.18 1.90 5.85
CA VAL A 40 -1.47 1.21 5.68
C VAL A 40 -1.30 -0.12 4.95
N CYS A 41 -0.61 -0.12 3.81
CA CYS A 41 -0.32 -1.33 3.03
C CYS A 41 0.48 -2.38 3.81
N GLN A 42 1.45 -1.95 4.63
CA GLN A 42 2.24 -2.89 5.43
C GLN A 42 1.42 -3.48 6.57
N LYS A 43 0.69 -2.62 7.28
CA LYS A 43 -0.10 -3.01 8.45
C LYS A 43 -1.18 -4.01 8.06
N TRP A 44 -1.90 -3.78 6.96
CA TRP A 44 -2.96 -4.66 6.49
C TRP A 44 -2.50 -6.12 6.30
N LEU A 45 -1.30 -6.31 5.74
CA LEU A 45 -0.69 -7.62 5.52
C LEU A 45 -0.10 -8.19 6.82
N LYS A 46 0.57 -7.37 7.64
CA LYS A 46 1.14 -7.79 8.94
C LYS A 46 0.06 -8.30 9.89
N ASP A 47 -1.11 -7.66 9.92
CA ASP A 47 -2.25 -8.08 10.75
C ASP A 47 -2.81 -9.46 10.35
N ARG A 48 -2.51 -9.92 9.12
CA ARG A 48 -2.91 -11.22 8.57
C ARG A 48 -1.79 -12.26 8.56
N LYS A 49 -0.67 -12.00 9.25
CA LYS A 49 0.42 -12.97 9.42
C LYS A 49 -0.11 -14.31 9.93
N GLY A 50 0.36 -15.40 9.32
CA GLY A 50 -0.04 -16.78 9.61
C GLY A 50 -1.35 -17.22 8.93
N ARG A 51 -2.02 -16.35 8.17
CA ARG A 51 -3.28 -16.65 7.48
C ARG A 51 -3.06 -16.81 5.98
N THR A 52 -3.85 -17.67 5.34
CA THR A 52 -3.97 -17.70 3.87
C THR A 52 -4.99 -16.67 3.44
N LEU A 53 -4.56 -15.75 2.58
CA LEU A 53 -5.46 -14.79 1.94
C LEU A 53 -6.33 -15.55 0.95
N ASN A 54 -7.65 -15.39 1.07
CA ASN A 54 -8.59 -15.86 0.07
C ASN A 54 -8.74 -14.81 -1.06
N ASP A 55 -9.59 -15.09 -2.04
CA ASP A 55 -9.79 -14.19 -3.18
C ASP A 55 -10.34 -12.82 -2.74
N ASP A 56 -11.24 -12.80 -1.74
CA ASP A 56 -11.78 -11.55 -1.19
C ASP A 56 -10.71 -10.71 -0.50
N ASP A 57 -9.83 -11.32 0.29
CA ASP A 57 -8.68 -10.66 0.92
C ASP A 57 -7.75 -10.06 -0.15
N ILE A 58 -7.46 -10.82 -1.21
CA ILE A 58 -6.60 -10.39 -2.31
C ILE A 58 -7.22 -9.18 -3.02
N GLN A 59 -8.49 -9.27 -3.39
CA GLN A 59 -9.21 -8.17 -4.04
C GLN A 59 -9.30 -6.95 -3.13
N HIS A 60 -9.58 -7.15 -1.84
CA HIS A 60 -9.67 -6.07 -0.88
C HIS A 60 -8.32 -5.34 -0.74
N TYR A 61 -7.22 -6.09 -0.63
CA TYR A 61 -5.89 -5.48 -0.58
C TYR A 61 -5.57 -4.67 -1.85
N GLN A 62 -5.92 -5.18 -3.04
CA GLN A 62 -5.74 -4.45 -4.29
C GLN A 62 -6.56 -3.15 -4.31
N ARG A 63 -7.82 -3.18 -3.84
CA ARG A 63 -8.64 -1.96 -3.71
C ARG A 63 -8.02 -0.94 -2.76
N VAL A 64 -7.44 -1.39 -1.64
CA VAL A 64 -6.70 -0.51 -0.71
C VAL A 64 -5.51 0.15 -1.43
N VAL A 65 -4.71 -0.62 -2.18
CA VAL A 65 -3.57 -0.07 -2.93
C VAL A 65 -4.03 0.99 -3.94
N VAL A 66 -5.11 0.72 -4.69
CA VAL A 66 -5.65 1.67 -5.67
C VAL A 66 -6.19 2.93 -5.00
N ALA A 67 -7.00 2.80 -3.95
CA ALA A 67 -7.58 3.95 -3.25
C ALA A 67 -6.50 4.87 -2.65
N LEU A 68 -5.41 4.30 -2.11
CA LEU A 68 -4.28 5.09 -1.62
C LEU A 68 -3.55 5.81 -2.75
N LYS A 69 -3.35 5.14 -3.89
CA LYS A 69 -2.76 5.78 -5.06
C LYS A 69 -3.59 6.98 -5.53
N GLU A 70 -4.90 6.81 -5.68
CA GLU A 70 -5.82 7.88 -6.09
C GLU A 70 -5.81 9.04 -5.08
N THR A 71 -5.77 8.73 -3.78
CA THR A 71 -5.68 9.75 -2.72
C THR A 71 -4.41 10.60 -2.87
N MET A 72 -3.27 9.97 -3.16
CA MET A 72 -2.00 10.69 -3.35
C MET A 72 -2.02 11.55 -4.62
N GLU A 73 -2.57 11.04 -5.72
CA GLU A 73 -2.72 11.80 -6.97
C GLU A 73 -3.64 13.02 -6.78
N LEU A 74 -4.72 12.87 -6.02
CA LEU A 74 -5.61 13.98 -5.68
C LEU A 74 -4.95 15.03 -4.78
N MET A 75 -4.17 14.61 -3.77
CA MET A 75 -3.39 15.53 -2.94
C MET A 75 -2.41 16.35 -3.77
N GLN A 76 -1.67 15.71 -4.67
CA GLN A 76 -0.74 16.40 -5.56
C GLN A 76 -1.47 17.41 -6.47
N LEU A 77 -2.62 17.02 -7.03
CA LEU A 77 -3.41 17.92 -7.88
C LEU A 77 -3.89 19.16 -7.11
N ILE A 78 -4.24 19.01 -5.82
CA ILE A 78 -4.64 20.14 -4.97
C ILE A 78 -3.44 21.07 -4.75
N ASP A 79 -2.27 20.53 -4.42
CA ASP A 79 -1.04 21.30 -4.21
C ASP A 79 -0.60 22.04 -5.49
N ASP A 80 -0.80 21.44 -6.67
CA ASP A 80 -0.47 22.05 -7.95
C ASP A 80 -1.41 23.21 -8.32
N VAL A 81 -2.67 23.16 -7.86
CA VAL A 81 -3.71 24.17 -8.17
C VAL A 81 -3.71 25.32 -7.15
N ILE A 82 -3.30 25.07 -5.91
CA ILE A 82 -3.34 26.06 -4.82
C ILE A 82 -1.91 26.54 -4.52
N PRO A 83 -1.55 27.80 -4.79
CA PRO A 83 -0.23 28.32 -4.44
C PRO A 83 -0.01 28.25 -2.92
N GLU A 84 1.24 28.02 -2.51
CA GLU A 84 1.61 27.92 -1.09
C GLU A 84 1.10 29.13 -0.30
N TRP A 85 0.62 28.86 0.92
CA TRP A 85 0.14 29.91 1.81
C TRP A 85 1.28 30.81 2.30
N PRO A 86 1.11 32.14 2.38
CA PRO A 86 -0.13 32.87 2.09
C PRO A 86 -0.38 33.05 0.60
N ILE A 87 -1.66 32.93 0.22
CA ILE A 87 -2.15 33.28 -1.11
C ILE A 87 -1.85 34.77 -1.34
N SER A 88 -0.83 35.08 -2.14
CA SER A 88 -0.44 36.44 -2.52
C SER A 88 -0.95 36.81 -3.90
#